data_AF-A0A0H5S5Q0-F1
#
_entry.id   AF-A0A0H5S5Q0-F1
#
_cell.length_a   1.000
_cell.length_b   1.000
_cell.length_c   1.000
_cell.angle_alpha   90.00
_cell.angle_beta   90.00
_cell.angle_gamma   90.00
#
_symmetry.space_group_name_H-M   'P 1'
#
loop_
_entity.id
_entity.type
_entity.pdbx_description
1 polymer ?
#
loop_
_entity_poly.entity_id
_entity_poly.type
_entity_poly.pdbx_seq_one_letter_code
_entity_poly.pdbx_strand_id
1 'polypeptide(L)'
;MRTYEKRQSCVLGCKNETSCGEVIIPDEHLYQCRYCTSPESRNCGIIGPPDGIGIPNTDFLLYVSAVLSQRCKNIDTVAYAAHCQQEADLDRPIAGHVNLCPNALSTALHDREVLLSTVKHEILHALGFSAGLYAFFRDDNGKPRTQRNRYNKPISLNKDRGYYNWDSNTIQTIIRNDWWTAEGMIPHPVHIMVTPRVQQEARRHFNCSDLEGAELENQGGDGTAFTHWEKRLFENEAMTGTHTQNPVYSRLTFALLEDSGWYKANYSAAEELHWGHHLGCEFARKSCGEWIRNRQEKDLLLAPFCDEIKHDGKRSLATARCTAQRDSLALCNLIPYQNPLPTEYRNFASLNGVKNKDAIYYGGSVELADYCPYNQEFEWKAPNSSQRRDSRCELDGNFTPNQANSIMEVYGNQSKCFDLATFWTERKCGRIRTFLQYKAGCYQYECSEGRLNIGLFNESFFYPCYFTGQYVYIRKVINGWLREGVIICPPCEEICHSEHFSVDDKFGYCQETNKDNIPEYVGDLWLDEPCAASTSFSFAIHESYISRCGYFLSCFAL
;
A
#
# COMPACT_ATOMS: atom_id res chain seq x y z
N MET A 1 22.53 37.41 6.66
CA MET A 1 23.85 36.90 6.22
C MET A 1 24.64 38.03 5.58
N ARG A 2 25.86 38.29 6.06
CA ARG A 2 26.83 39.11 5.33
C ARG A 2 27.43 38.26 4.23
N THR A 3 27.69 38.87 3.08
CA THR A 3 28.17 38.27 1.83
C THR A 3 29.50 37.51 1.90
N TYR A 4 30.15 37.44 3.08
CA TYR A 4 31.46 36.81 3.28
C TYR A 4 31.54 35.82 4.45
N GLU A 5 30.46 35.62 5.23
CA GLU A 5 30.44 34.60 6.30
C GLU A 5 29.29 33.61 6.06
N LYS A 6 29.64 32.38 5.66
CA LYS A 6 28.71 31.26 5.43
C LYS A 6 28.09 30.66 6.71
N ARG A 7 28.23 31.32 7.86
CA ARG A 7 27.83 30.79 9.17
C ARG A 7 26.52 31.41 9.64
N GLN A 8 25.54 30.56 9.94
CA GLN A 8 24.27 30.99 10.53
C GLN A 8 24.47 31.43 11.98
N SER A 9 23.64 32.37 12.44
CA SER A 9 23.68 32.91 13.80
C SER A 9 22.30 32.85 14.45
N CYS A 10 22.26 32.51 15.73
CA CYS A 10 21.04 32.47 16.52
C CYS A 10 20.53 33.90 16.81
N VAL A 11 19.24 34.13 16.60
CA VAL A 11 18.58 35.43 16.85
C VAL A 11 18.04 35.52 18.29
N LEU A 12 17.71 34.39 18.90
CA LEU A 12 17.14 34.30 20.25
C LEU A 12 18.17 33.85 21.31
N GLY A 13 19.46 33.96 21.00
CA GLY A 13 20.53 33.44 21.84
C GLY A 13 20.85 31.96 21.59
N CYS A 14 21.92 31.48 22.22
CA CYS A 14 22.38 30.10 22.13
C CYS A 14 21.63 29.22 23.13
N LYS A 15 21.13 28.06 22.69
CA LYS A 15 20.63 27.04 23.61
C LYS A 15 21.81 26.36 24.30
N ASN A 16 21.61 25.91 25.54
CA ASN A 16 22.62 25.14 26.27
C ASN A 16 22.89 23.79 25.60
N GLU A 17 21.83 23.14 25.09
CA GLU A 17 21.90 21.88 24.37
C GLU A 17 21.22 22.04 23.01
N THR A 18 21.88 21.53 21.96
CA THR A 18 21.31 21.47 20.61
C THR A 18 20.82 20.06 20.35
N SER A 19 19.57 19.92 19.93
CA SER A 19 18.96 18.63 19.61
C SER A 19 18.52 18.54 18.16
N CYS A 20 18.48 17.30 17.66
CA CYS A 20 17.87 16.93 16.40
C CYS A 20 16.83 15.85 16.70
N GLY A 21 15.56 16.24 16.71
CA GLY A 21 14.49 15.43 17.28
C GLY A 21 14.70 15.15 18.76
N GLU A 22 14.65 13.87 19.15
CA GLU A 22 14.83 13.42 20.53
C GLU A 22 16.31 13.21 20.91
N VAL A 23 17.25 13.43 19.98
CA VAL A 23 18.68 13.19 20.21
C VAL A 23 19.39 14.51 20.49
N ILE A 24 20.15 14.56 21.60
CA ILE A 24 21.10 15.64 21.88
C ILE A 24 22.32 15.43 20.99
N ILE A 25 22.65 16.44 20.19
CA ILE A 25 23.75 16.38 19.23
C ILE A 25 25.08 16.49 19.99
N PRO A 26 26.06 15.58 19.76
CA PRO A 26 27.39 15.71 20.32
C PRO A 26 28.07 17.03 19.93
N ASP A 27 28.77 17.67 20.88
CA ASP A 27 29.48 18.95 20.64
C ASP A 27 30.50 18.84 19.49
N GLU A 28 31.10 17.68 19.30
CA GLU A 28 32.03 17.39 18.20
C GLU A 28 31.39 17.48 16.80
N HIS A 29 30.06 17.43 16.69
CA HIS A 29 29.33 17.63 15.43
C HIS A 29 28.88 19.08 15.22
N LEU A 30 28.99 19.94 16.25
CA LEU A 30 28.43 21.28 16.25
C LEU A 30 29.49 22.33 15.97
N TYR A 31 29.08 23.35 15.23
CA TYR A 31 29.79 24.61 15.22
C TYR A 31 29.58 25.31 16.57
N GLN A 32 30.61 26.03 17.05
CA GLN A 32 30.48 26.92 18.19
C GLN A 32 29.29 27.87 17.99
N CYS A 33 28.48 28.05 19.03
CA CYS A 33 27.28 28.85 18.86
C CYS A 33 27.63 30.32 18.70
N ARG A 34 27.07 30.94 17.65
CA ARG A 34 27.19 32.37 17.38
C ARG A 34 25.81 33.01 17.50
N TYR A 35 25.67 34.04 18.32
CA TYR A 35 24.42 34.79 18.47
C TYR A 35 24.64 36.26 18.12
N CYS A 36 23.68 36.86 17.42
CA CYS A 36 23.74 38.26 17.01
C CYS A 36 22.43 38.94 17.42
N THR A 37 22.52 40.08 18.11
CA THR A 37 21.34 40.83 18.62
C THR A 37 20.58 41.60 17.54
N SER A 38 21.15 41.77 16.34
CA SER A 38 20.47 42.28 15.16
C SER A 38 21.05 41.65 13.89
N PRO A 39 20.26 41.42 12.83
CA PRO A 39 20.74 40.94 11.53
C PRO A 39 21.83 41.81 10.89
N GLU A 40 21.91 43.08 11.29
CA GLU A 40 22.83 44.10 10.78
C GLU A 40 24.02 44.33 11.73
N SER A 41 23.92 43.84 12.96
CA SER A 41 24.89 44.00 14.05
C SER A 41 26.29 43.51 13.64
N ARG A 42 27.33 44.33 13.87
CA ARG A 42 28.74 43.89 13.90
C ARG A 42 29.10 43.15 15.19
N ASN A 43 28.23 43.20 16.20
CA ASN A 43 28.44 42.62 17.51
C ASN A 43 27.68 41.30 17.58
N CYS A 44 28.35 40.23 17.17
CA CYS A 44 27.93 38.86 17.43
C CYS A 44 28.81 38.29 18.54
N GLY A 45 28.21 37.65 19.53
CA GLY A 45 28.94 36.90 20.55
C GLY A 45 29.08 35.43 20.15
N ILE A 46 30.08 34.77 20.73
CA ILE A 46 30.26 33.32 20.66
C ILE A 46 30.12 32.73 22.07
N ILE A 47 29.44 31.58 22.17
CA ILE A 47 29.23 30.86 23.43
C ILE A 47 29.43 29.37 23.16
N GLY A 48 29.98 28.67 24.16
CA GLY A 48 30.13 27.22 24.13
C GLY A 48 31.51 26.77 23.64
N PRO A 49 31.69 25.44 23.51
CA PRO A 49 32.96 24.85 23.04
C PRO A 49 33.34 25.37 21.64
N PRO A 50 34.63 25.34 21.28
CA PRO A 50 35.07 25.66 19.92
C PRO A 50 34.43 24.69 18.90
N ASP A 51 34.57 25.03 17.62
CA ASP A 51 34.04 24.21 16.53
C ASP A 51 34.47 22.76 16.67
N GLY A 52 33.47 21.86 16.67
CA GLY A 52 33.68 20.44 16.59
C GLY A 52 34.35 20.04 15.28
N ILE A 53 35.01 18.89 15.29
CA ILE A 53 35.70 18.35 14.11
C ILE A 53 34.73 17.93 13.00
N GLY A 54 33.46 17.75 13.32
CA GLY A 54 32.47 17.15 12.42
C GLY A 54 32.75 15.68 12.15
N ILE A 55 31.94 15.08 11.27
CA ILE A 55 32.16 13.71 10.80
C ILE A 55 32.73 13.76 9.37
N PRO A 56 34.00 13.36 9.16
CA PRO A 56 34.60 13.39 7.83
C PRO A 56 33.95 12.36 6.90
N ASN A 57 34.07 12.57 5.58
CA ASN A 57 33.57 11.66 4.53
C ASN A 57 32.08 11.28 4.69
N THR A 58 31.25 12.23 5.08
CA THR A 58 29.83 11.99 5.37
C THR A 58 28.96 13.03 4.67
N ASP A 59 27.98 12.56 3.89
CA ASP A 59 27.05 13.42 3.16
C ASP A 59 25.79 13.74 3.96
N PHE A 60 25.38 12.83 4.86
CA PHE A 60 24.19 12.96 5.68
C PHE A 60 24.36 12.25 7.04
N LEU A 61 23.98 12.93 8.13
CA LEU A 61 23.95 12.36 9.48
C LEU A 61 22.52 12.06 9.91
N LEU A 62 22.23 10.79 10.21
CA LEU A 62 20.94 10.38 10.75
C LEU A 62 21.05 10.06 12.24
N TYR A 63 20.40 10.86 13.07
CA TYR A 63 20.29 10.61 14.50
C TYR A 63 19.09 9.69 14.78
N VAL A 64 19.34 8.54 15.39
CA VAL A 64 18.30 7.54 15.66
C VAL A 64 18.01 7.47 17.15
N SER A 65 16.74 7.50 17.52
CA SER A 65 16.27 7.35 18.89
C SER A 65 15.12 6.36 19.00
N ALA A 66 14.91 5.82 20.20
CA ALA A 66 13.74 5.02 20.54
C ALA A 66 13.15 5.52 21.86
N VAL A 67 12.56 6.71 21.81
CA VAL A 67 12.01 7.40 22.99
C VAL A 67 10.49 7.49 22.87
N LEU A 68 9.80 7.26 24.00
CA LEU A 68 8.36 7.45 24.10
C LEU A 68 8.03 8.95 24.20
N SER A 69 8.04 9.63 23.06
CA SER A 69 7.70 11.06 22.97
C SER A 69 6.19 11.30 22.99
N GLN A 70 5.77 12.57 23.02
CA GLN A 70 4.35 12.93 22.91
C GLN A 70 3.74 12.48 21.57
N ARG A 71 4.53 12.43 20.49
CA ARG A 71 4.07 11.96 19.17
C ARG A 71 3.78 10.46 19.17
N CYS A 72 4.53 9.69 19.95
CA CYS A 72 4.32 8.26 20.15
C CYS A 72 3.11 7.91 21.03
N LYS A 73 2.42 8.90 21.60
CA LYS A 73 1.15 8.67 22.32
C LYS A 73 -0.04 8.54 21.38
N ASN A 74 0.08 9.00 20.13
CA ASN A 74 -0.91 8.69 19.11
C ASN A 74 -0.74 7.22 18.71
N ILE A 75 -1.86 6.48 18.69
CA ILE A 75 -1.87 5.03 18.46
C ILE A 75 -1.35 4.69 17.05
N ASP A 76 -1.55 5.59 16.10
CA ASP A 76 -1.18 5.39 14.70
C ASP A 76 0.28 5.74 14.38
N THR A 77 0.99 6.38 15.31
CA THR A 77 2.40 6.79 15.10
C THR A 77 3.34 5.65 15.47
N VAL A 78 3.92 4.98 14.48
CA VAL A 78 4.94 3.93 14.66
C VAL A 78 6.35 4.53 14.73
N ALA A 79 6.62 5.53 13.92
CA ALA A 79 7.87 6.28 13.90
C ALA A 79 7.58 7.71 13.39
N TYR A 80 8.58 8.58 13.49
CA TYR A 80 8.55 9.87 12.81
C TYR A 80 9.98 10.38 12.57
N ALA A 81 10.15 11.13 11.48
CA ALA A 81 11.42 11.71 11.11
C ALA A 81 11.29 13.10 10.50
N ALA A 82 12.41 13.82 10.53
CA ALA A 82 12.54 15.11 9.90
C ALA A 82 14.02 15.43 9.64
N HIS A 83 14.25 16.37 8.72
CA HIS A 83 15.54 17.04 8.60
C HIS A 83 15.74 18.01 9.77
N CYS A 84 16.99 18.18 10.18
CA CYS A 84 17.40 19.12 11.23
C CYS A 84 18.28 20.23 10.69
N GLN A 85 19.08 19.95 9.66
CA GLN A 85 20.03 20.90 9.12
C GLN A 85 20.16 20.73 7.60
N GLN A 86 20.24 21.86 6.91
CA GLN A 86 20.58 21.96 5.50
C GLN A 86 21.98 22.58 5.35
N GLU A 87 22.71 22.20 4.30
CA GLU A 87 23.94 22.92 3.93
C GLU A 87 23.63 24.34 3.42
N ALA A 88 24.64 25.21 3.48
CA ALA A 88 24.46 26.63 3.17
C ALA A 88 24.35 26.94 1.67
N ASP A 89 24.97 26.12 0.82
CA ASP A 89 25.15 26.42 -0.60
C ASP A 89 23.98 25.91 -1.45
N LEU A 90 23.63 24.61 -1.34
CA LEU A 90 22.57 23.99 -2.14
C LEU A 90 21.27 23.73 -1.37
N ASP A 91 21.18 24.14 -0.10
CA ASP A 91 20.04 23.86 0.79
C ASP A 91 19.72 22.36 0.95
N ARG A 92 20.68 21.48 0.61
CA ARG A 92 20.51 20.03 0.75
C ARG A 92 20.46 19.64 2.22
N PRO A 93 19.52 18.78 2.66
CA PRO A 93 19.56 18.19 3.98
C PRO A 93 20.88 17.45 4.22
N ILE A 94 21.54 17.75 5.34
CA ILE A 94 22.81 17.12 5.75
C ILE A 94 22.72 16.45 7.13
N ALA A 95 21.65 16.72 7.87
CA ALA A 95 21.34 16.00 9.08
C ALA A 95 19.83 15.87 9.26
N GLY A 96 19.39 14.76 9.82
CA GLY A 96 18.01 14.51 10.20
C GLY A 96 17.94 13.53 11.35
N HIS A 97 16.73 13.27 11.83
CA HIS A 97 16.50 12.27 12.87
C HIS A 97 15.38 11.33 12.48
N VAL A 98 15.40 10.13 13.08
CA VAL A 98 14.28 9.18 13.11
C VAL A 98 14.08 8.77 14.56
N ASN A 99 12.86 8.89 15.07
CA ASN A 99 12.48 8.31 16.36
C ASN A 99 11.53 7.14 16.15
N LEU A 100 11.89 5.97 16.67
CA LEU A 100 11.05 4.78 16.67
C LEU A 100 10.26 4.70 17.97
N CYS A 101 8.94 4.62 17.89
CA CYS A 101 8.10 4.57 19.08
C CYS A 101 8.27 3.20 19.76
N PRO A 102 8.73 3.13 21.03
CA PRO A 102 9.08 1.86 21.67
C PRO A 102 7.95 0.84 21.71
N ASN A 103 6.69 1.30 21.80
CA ASN A 103 5.50 0.45 21.84
C ASN A 103 5.21 -0.26 20.50
N ALA A 104 5.76 0.23 19.40
CA ALA A 104 5.57 -0.32 18.07
C ALA A 104 6.71 -1.26 17.63
N LEU A 105 7.77 -1.37 18.44
CA LEU A 105 8.88 -2.27 18.17
C LEU A 105 8.51 -3.71 18.54
N SER A 106 8.60 -4.61 17.56
CA SER A 106 8.35 -6.04 17.73
C SER A 106 9.53 -6.85 17.18
N THR A 107 9.80 -7.99 17.80
CA THR A 107 10.83 -8.95 17.36
C THR A 107 10.27 -10.04 16.45
N ALA A 108 8.95 -10.04 16.20
CA ALA A 108 8.33 -10.98 15.28
C ALA A 108 8.81 -10.73 13.83
N LEU A 109 9.00 -11.80 13.07
CA LEU A 109 9.53 -11.72 11.70
C LEU A 109 8.65 -10.88 10.78
N HIS A 110 7.32 -11.04 10.85
CA HIS A 110 6.35 -10.24 10.08
C HIS A 110 6.46 -8.75 10.40
N ASP A 111 6.45 -8.41 11.69
CA ASP A 111 6.53 -7.01 12.13
C ASP A 111 7.89 -6.37 11.77
N ARG A 112 8.94 -7.16 11.52
CA ARG A 112 10.25 -6.66 11.09
C ARG A 112 10.21 -6.12 9.66
N GLU A 113 9.52 -6.77 8.74
CA GLU A 113 9.38 -6.30 7.35
C GLU A 113 8.65 -4.97 7.32
N VAL A 114 7.51 -4.89 8.02
CA VAL A 114 6.74 -3.67 8.24
C VAL A 114 7.61 -2.57 8.84
N LEU A 115 8.33 -2.85 9.94
CA LEU A 115 9.19 -1.86 10.58
C LEU A 115 10.31 -1.37 9.65
N LEU A 116 10.93 -2.25 8.87
CA LEU A 116 11.95 -1.87 7.90
C LEU A 116 11.39 -0.92 6.84
N SER A 117 10.18 -1.17 6.35
CA SER A 117 9.52 -0.23 5.45
C SER A 117 9.23 1.10 6.13
N THR A 118 8.64 1.09 7.33
CA THR A 118 8.37 2.32 8.08
C THR A 118 9.65 3.14 8.30
N VAL A 119 10.77 2.50 8.66
CA VAL A 119 12.04 3.21 8.85
C VAL A 119 12.52 3.86 7.55
N LYS A 120 12.41 3.16 6.41
CA LYS A 120 12.76 3.72 5.09
C LYS A 120 11.87 4.90 4.72
N HIS A 121 10.56 4.79 4.93
CA HIS A 121 9.58 5.88 4.75
C HIS A 121 9.99 7.13 5.54
N GLU A 122 10.29 6.97 6.83
CA GLU A 122 10.71 8.07 7.68
C GLU A 122 12.05 8.69 7.22
N ILE A 123 13.00 7.87 6.78
CA ILE A 123 14.26 8.37 6.21
C ILE A 123 13.99 9.23 4.96
N LEU A 124 13.02 8.87 4.11
CA LEU A 124 12.68 9.66 2.93
C LEU A 124 12.15 11.06 3.29
N HIS A 125 11.40 11.21 4.38
CA HIS A 125 11.04 12.52 4.90
C HIS A 125 12.25 13.34 5.34
N ALA A 126 13.21 12.71 6.03
CA ALA A 126 14.44 13.37 6.46
C ALA A 126 15.35 13.77 5.29
N LEU A 127 15.30 13.02 4.19
CA LEU A 127 16.11 13.24 2.98
C LEU A 127 15.51 14.28 2.03
N GLY A 128 14.19 14.43 1.94
CA GLY A 128 13.63 15.43 1.04
C GLY A 128 12.12 15.45 0.81
N PHE A 129 11.42 14.34 1.06
CA PHE A 129 9.98 14.28 0.86
C PHE A 129 9.26 14.93 2.05
N SER A 130 9.27 16.26 2.11
CA SER A 130 8.66 16.99 3.21
C SER A 130 8.21 18.37 2.74
N ALA A 131 7.01 18.79 3.17
CA ALA A 131 6.49 20.12 2.91
C ALA A 131 7.45 21.24 3.36
N GLY A 132 8.25 20.99 4.40
CA GLY A 132 9.27 21.91 4.89
C GLY A 132 10.45 22.12 3.93
N LEU A 133 10.63 21.24 2.95
CA LEU A 133 11.80 21.17 2.07
C LEU A 133 11.52 21.57 0.61
N TYR A 134 10.27 21.53 0.14
CA TYR A 134 9.94 21.82 -1.26
C TYR A 134 10.33 23.23 -1.73
N ALA A 135 10.21 24.23 -0.86
CA ALA A 135 10.66 25.59 -1.18
C ALA A 135 12.17 25.68 -1.43
N PHE A 136 12.93 24.69 -0.97
CA PHE A 136 14.38 24.63 -1.11
C PHE A 136 14.87 23.85 -2.32
N PHE A 137 13.97 23.19 -3.06
CA PHE A 137 14.32 22.43 -4.25
C PHE A 137 15.02 23.29 -5.32
N ARG A 138 15.85 22.62 -6.11
CA ARG A 138 16.65 23.20 -7.18
C ARG A 138 16.36 22.48 -8.49
N ASP A 139 16.61 23.17 -9.60
CA ASP A 139 16.58 22.55 -10.92
C ASP A 139 17.89 21.79 -11.21
N ASP A 140 17.95 21.13 -12.36
CA ASP A 140 19.11 20.35 -12.81
C ASP A 140 20.40 21.18 -12.97
N ASN A 141 20.28 22.52 -13.05
CA ASN A 141 21.41 23.44 -13.10
C ASN A 141 21.83 23.94 -11.71
N GLY A 142 21.21 23.42 -10.65
CA GLY A 142 21.42 23.84 -9.26
C GLY A 142 20.79 25.18 -8.92
N LYS A 143 19.95 25.76 -9.79
CA LYS A 143 19.28 27.03 -9.54
C LYS A 143 18.05 26.79 -8.64
N PRO A 144 17.81 27.63 -7.62
CA PRO A 144 16.60 27.54 -6.82
C PRO A 144 15.33 27.60 -7.66
N ARG A 145 14.40 26.66 -7.42
CA ARG A 145 13.06 26.68 -8.03
C ARG A 145 12.21 27.80 -7.48
N THR A 146 12.32 28.04 -6.17
CA THR A 146 11.62 29.11 -5.44
C THR A 146 12.45 30.38 -5.39
N GLN A 147 11.79 31.53 -5.57
CA GLN A 147 12.40 32.85 -5.51
C GLN A 147 13.09 33.10 -4.15
N ARG A 148 14.33 33.62 -4.20
CA ARG A 148 15.18 33.83 -3.02
C ARG A 148 15.37 35.31 -2.70
N ASN A 149 15.48 35.61 -1.40
CA ASN A 149 15.85 36.93 -0.89
C ASN A 149 17.37 37.16 -0.97
N ARG A 150 17.84 38.34 -0.53
CA ARG A 150 19.27 38.72 -0.48
C ARG A 150 20.16 37.80 0.36
N TYR A 151 19.57 36.91 1.16
CA TYR A 151 20.25 35.94 2.01
C TYR A 151 20.14 34.51 1.48
N ASN A 152 19.76 34.34 0.21
CA ASN A 152 19.56 33.04 -0.45
C ASN A 152 18.48 32.14 0.20
N LYS A 153 17.53 32.72 0.96
CA LYS A 153 16.41 31.98 1.55
C LYS A 153 15.10 32.28 0.83
N PRO A 154 14.13 31.34 0.80
CA PRO A 154 12.83 31.59 0.20
C PRO A 154 12.16 32.82 0.83
N ILE A 155 11.45 33.60 0.00
CA ILE A 155 10.94 34.93 0.41
C ILE A 155 9.70 34.79 1.32
N SER A 156 8.86 33.80 1.05
CA SER A 156 7.53 33.68 1.65
C SER A 156 7.52 32.59 2.73
N LEU A 157 7.46 32.98 4.00
CA LEU A 157 7.31 32.07 5.14
C LEU A 157 5.84 31.99 5.54
N ASN A 158 5.26 30.79 5.51
CA ASN A 158 3.93 30.55 6.04
C ASN A 158 4.01 30.43 7.57
N LYS A 159 3.48 31.42 8.30
CA LYS A 159 3.55 31.45 9.76
C LYS A 159 2.64 30.42 10.41
N ASP A 160 1.53 30.06 9.76
CA ASP A 160 0.56 29.12 10.31
C ASP A 160 1.09 27.69 10.22
N ARG A 161 1.69 27.34 9.07
CA ARG A 161 2.26 26.01 8.80
C ARG A 161 3.71 25.84 9.26
N GLY A 162 4.42 26.93 9.52
CA GLY A 162 5.80 26.91 10.02
C GLY A 162 6.88 26.59 8.97
N TYR A 163 6.54 26.60 7.67
CA TYR A 163 7.49 26.37 6.58
C TYR A 163 7.38 27.39 5.45
N TYR A 164 8.40 27.44 4.58
CA TYR A 164 8.42 28.33 3.44
C TYR A 164 7.48 27.87 2.34
N ASN A 165 6.78 28.82 1.71
CA ASN A 165 5.97 28.55 0.53
C ASN A 165 6.91 28.29 -0.67
N TRP A 166 6.55 27.30 -1.47
CA TRP A 166 7.18 26.98 -2.74
C TRP A 166 6.57 27.81 -3.88
N ASP A 167 7.29 27.93 -5.00
CA ASP A 167 6.77 28.52 -6.22
C ASP A 167 5.96 27.50 -7.06
N SER A 168 5.17 27.99 -8.01
CA SER A 168 4.27 27.19 -8.85
C SER A 168 4.97 26.23 -9.82
N ASN A 169 6.30 26.28 -9.93
CA ASN A 169 7.10 25.32 -10.70
C ASN A 169 7.50 24.07 -9.88
N THR A 170 7.11 24.00 -8.60
CA THR A 170 7.30 22.83 -7.74
C THR A 170 5.97 22.16 -7.48
N ILE A 171 5.00 22.86 -6.89
CA ILE A 171 3.65 22.34 -6.63
C ILE A 171 2.60 23.36 -7.10
N GLN A 172 1.55 22.86 -7.73
CA GLN A 172 0.39 23.65 -8.16
C GLN A 172 -0.90 23.08 -7.57
N THR A 173 -1.82 23.97 -7.18
CA THR A 173 -3.20 23.57 -6.88
C THR A 173 -4.03 23.75 -8.14
N ILE A 174 -4.61 22.65 -8.64
CA ILE A 174 -5.51 22.66 -9.80
C ILE A 174 -6.93 22.41 -9.31
N ILE A 175 -7.89 23.17 -9.83
CA ILE A 175 -9.32 22.95 -9.54
C ILE A 175 -9.90 22.07 -10.65
N ARG A 176 -10.28 20.84 -10.31
CA ARG A 176 -11.07 19.96 -11.18
C ARG A 176 -12.53 20.38 -11.08
N ASN A 177 -13.07 21.01 -12.12
CA ASN A 177 -14.47 21.50 -12.12
C ASN A 177 -15.49 20.41 -12.45
N ASP A 178 -15.00 19.23 -12.80
CA ASP A 178 -15.72 18.07 -13.29
C ASP A 178 -15.54 16.87 -12.36
N TRP A 179 -15.40 17.13 -11.06
CA TRP A 179 -15.29 16.08 -10.04
C TRP A 179 -16.67 15.51 -9.73
N TRP A 180 -16.91 14.27 -10.13
CA TRP A 180 -18.21 13.63 -9.96
C TRP A 180 -18.43 13.13 -8.54
N THR A 181 -19.63 13.36 -8.02
CA THR A 181 -20.16 12.74 -6.81
C THR A 181 -21.56 12.20 -7.07
N ALA A 182 -22.09 11.38 -6.16
CA ALA A 182 -23.47 10.90 -6.22
C ALA A 182 -24.53 12.01 -6.31
N GLU A 183 -24.20 13.24 -5.87
CA GLU A 183 -25.10 14.40 -5.86
C GLU A 183 -24.87 15.34 -7.04
N GLY A 184 -23.81 15.15 -7.83
CA GLY A 184 -23.50 15.96 -9.01
C GLY A 184 -22.02 16.31 -9.12
N MET A 185 -21.69 17.11 -10.13
CA MET A 185 -20.33 17.62 -10.36
C MET A 185 -20.03 18.77 -9.40
N ILE A 186 -18.86 18.73 -8.77
CA ILE A 186 -18.39 19.80 -7.88
C ILE A 186 -16.99 20.28 -8.29
N PRO A 187 -16.59 21.51 -7.95
CA PRO A 187 -15.19 21.92 -7.98
C PRO A 187 -14.41 21.22 -6.87
N HIS A 188 -13.31 20.56 -7.22
CA HIS A 188 -12.45 19.85 -6.27
C HIS A 188 -10.98 20.30 -6.45
N PRO A 189 -10.34 20.86 -5.41
CA PRO A 189 -8.94 21.26 -5.48
C PRO A 189 -8.01 20.05 -5.28
N VAL A 190 -7.07 19.86 -6.19
CA VAL A 190 -6.00 18.84 -6.09
C VAL A 190 -4.63 19.52 -6.05
N HIS A 191 -3.72 19.00 -5.23
CA HIS A 191 -2.36 19.51 -5.08
C HIS A 191 -1.40 18.62 -5.87
N ILE A 192 -0.68 19.18 -6.84
CA ILE A 192 0.11 18.40 -7.79
C ILE A 192 1.58 18.81 -7.71
N MET A 193 2.47 17.84 -7.52
CA MET A 193 3.90 17.99 -7.73
C MET A 193 4.19 18.01 -9.23
N VAL A 194 4.52 19.19 -9.76
CA VAL A 194 4.68 19.46 -11.20
C VAL A 194 6.14 19.45 -11.66
N THR A 195 7.05 18.91 -10.84
CA THR A 195 8.46 18.85 -11.20
C THR A 195 8.70 17.90 -12.38
N PRO A 196 9.74 18.14 -13.21
CA PRO A 196 9.83 17.50 -14.53
C PRO A 196 9.87 15.97 -14.54
N ARG A 197 10.65 15.34 -13.66
CA ARG A 197 10.76 13.87 -13.59
C ARG A 197 9.53 13.26 -12.93
N VAL A 198 8.99 13.90 -11.88
CA VAL A 198 7.73 13.45 -11.25
C VAL A 198 6.60 13.45 -12.28
N GLN A 199 6.47 14.52 -13.07
CA GLN A 199 5.52 14.59 -14.17
C GLN A 199 5.77 13.50 -15.22
N GLN A 200 7.02 13.28 -15.62
CA GLN A 200 7.36 12.23 -16.59
C GLN A 200 6.99 10.83 -16.09
N GLU A 201 7.35 10.49 -14.85
CA GLU A 201 7.06 9.18 -14.26
C GLU A 201 5.56 9.00 -14.00
N ALA A 202 4.83 10.03 -13.59
CA ALA A 202 3.37 9.98 -13.46
C ALA A 202 2.69 9.72 -14.81
N ARG A 203 3.10 10.43 -15.88
CA ARG A 203 2.59 10.21 -17.25
C ARG A 203 2.87 8.81 -17.75
N ARG A 204 4.10 8.31 -17.51
CA ARG A 204 4.52 6.95 -17.87
C ARG A 204 3.67 5.92 -17.12
N HIS A 205 3.56 6.07 -15.80
CA HIS A 205 2.84 5.15 -14.92
C HIS A 205 1.38 5.01 -15.32
N PHE A 206 0.64 6.11 -15.43
CA PHE A 206 -0.78 6.06 -15.76
C PHE A 206 -1.06 5.88 -17.27
N ASN A 207 -0.04 5.93 -18.14
CA ASN A 207 -0.20 6.05 -19.59
C ASN A 207 -1.12 7.24 -19.99
N CYS A 208 -0.82 8.42 -19.43
CA CYS A 208 -1.56 9.65 -19.68
C CYS A 208 -0.60 10.79 -20.04
N SER A 209 -0.44 11.09 -21.32
CA SER A 209 0.55 12.08 -21.82
C SER A 209 0.35 13.49 -21.29
N ASP A 210 -0.90 13.87 -21.00
CA ASP A 210 -1.25 15.25 -20.68
C ASP A 210 -1.21 15.52 -19.18
N LEU A 211 -0.94 14.50 -18.35
CA LEU A 211 -0.98 14.62 -16.89
C LEU A 211 0.00 15.69 -16.39
N GLU A 212 -0.45 16.50 -15.44
CA GLU A 212 0.25 17.69 -14.98
C GLU A 212 1.40 17.38 -14.01
N GLY A 213 1.34 16.22 -13.34
CA GLY A 213 2.26 15.81 -12.30
C GLY A 213 1.69 14.64 -11.51
N ALA A 214 2.16 14.45 -10.28
CA ALA A 214 1.58 13.51 -9.34
C ALA A 214 0.86 14.24 -8.21
N GLU A 215 -0.32 13.75 -7.84
CA GLU A 215 -1.11 14.34 -6.75
C GLU A 215 -0.50 14.01 -5.38
N LEU A 216 -0.50 15.02 -4.52
CA LEU A 216 -0.09 14.94 -3.13
C LEU A 216 -1.34 14.85 -2.25
N GLU A 217 -1.20 14.12 -1.16
CA GLU A 217 -2.23 13.94 -0.14
C GLU A 217 -2.80 15.28 0.35
N ASN A 218 -4.13 15.34 0.49
CA ASN A 218 -4.89 16.52 0.92
C ASN A 218 -5.63 16.31 2.27
N GLN A 219 -5.69 15.07 2.77
CA GLN A 219 -6.31 14.68 4.05
C GLN A 219 -5.26 14.38 5.14
N GLY A 220 -5.70 13.94 6.32
CA GLY A 220 -4.83 13.55 7.45
C GLY A 220 -4.20 14.70 8.26
N GLY A 221 -4.38 15.95 7.84
CA GLY A 221 -3.88 17.15 8.53
C GLY A 221 -2.42 17.49 8.21
N ASP A 222 -1.82 18.43 8.95
CA ASP A 222 -0.50 19.02 8.61
C ASP A 222 0.67 18.02 8.60
N GLY A 223 0.53 16.87 9.28
CA GLY A 223 1.53 15.80 9.28
C GLY A 223 1.48 14.91 8.04
N THR A 224 0.36 14.92 7.32
CA THR A 224 0.07 13.98 6.23
C THR A 224 -0.10 14.69 4.89
N ALA A 225 -0.87 15.80 4.89
CA ALA A 225 -1.11 16.58 3.69
C ALA A 225 0.18 17.20 3.17
N PHE A 226 0.38 17.18 1.85
CA PHE A 226 1.60 17.59 1.13
C PHE A 226 2.86 16.78 1.44
N THR A 227 2.92 15.97 2.50
CA THR A 227 4.10 15.18 2.87
C THR A 227 4.07 13.77 2.29
N HIS A 228 2.97 13.39 1.65
CA HIS A 228 2.74 12.07 1.06
C HIS A 228 2.13 12.17 -0.33
N TRP A 229 2.21 11.08 -1.09
CA TRP A 229 1.44 10.90 -2.32
C TRP A 229 -0.04 10.63 -2.02
N GLU A 230 -0.90 11.07 -2.94
CA GLU A 230 -2.35 10.83 -2.91
C GLU A 230 -2.66 9.31 -2.89
N LYS A 231 -3.22 8.82 -1.78
CA LYS A 231 -3.40 7.39 -1.60
C LYS A 231 -4.42 6.79 -2.58
N ARG A 232 -5.44 7.54 -3.02
CA ARG A 232 -6.36 7.09 -4.07
C ARG A 232 -5.63 6.70 -5.36
N LEU A 233 -4.60 7.45 -5.72
CA LEU A 233 -3.87 7.26 -6.99
C LEU A 233 -2.69 6.32 -6.89
N PHE A 234 -2.11 6.15 -5.70
CA PHE A 234 -0.85 5.43 -5.53
C PHE A 234 -0.90 4.30 -4.48
N GLU A 235 -1.99 4.13 -3.75
CA GLU A 235 -2.29 3.06 -2.77
C GLU A 235 -1.09 2.52 -1.99
N ASN A 236 -0.41 1.48 -2.47
CA ASN A 236 0.72 0.83 -1.81
C ASN A 236 2.08 1.43 -2.15
N GLU A 237 2.14 2.60 -2.79
CA GLU A 237 3.39 3.36 -2.88
C GLU A 237 3.86 3.72 -1.47
N ALA A 238 5.15 3.48 -1.22
CA ALA A 238 5.74 3.53 0.11
C ALA A 238 5.62 4.89 0.80
N MET A 239 5.40 5.99 0.07
CA MET A 239 5.23 7.36 0.58
C MET A 239 3.77 7.83 0.58
N THR A 240 2.80 6.93 0.68
CA THR A 240 1.40 7.27 1.02
C THR A 240 1.22 7.43 2.54
N GLY A 241 0.21 8.20 2.96
CA GLY A 241 0.08 8.66 4.36
C GLY A 241 -0.44 7.67 5.39
N THR A 242 -0.66 6.40 5.01
CA THR A 242 -1.05 5.32 5.92
C THR A 242 -0.31 4.04 5.57
N HIS A 243 -0.04 3.20 6.56
CA HIS A 243 0.63 1.92 6.36
C HIS A 243 -0.18 1.02 5.41
N THR A 244 0.49 0.50 4.40
CA THR A 244 -0.03 -0.50 3.45
C THR A 244 0.71 -1.82 3.56
N GLN A 245 0.02 -2.89 3.17
CA GLN A 245 0.69 -4.16 2.92
C GLN A 245 1.49 -4.04 1.62
N ASN A 246 2.65 -4.69 1.56
CA ASN A 246 3.54 -4.68 0.39
C ASN A 246 3.87 -3.28 -0.14
N PRO A 247 4.50 -2.41 0.68
CA PRO A 247 4.86 -1.06 0.28
C PRO A 247 5.91 -1.05 -0.84
N VAL A 248 5.65 -0.29 -1.90
CA VAL A 248 6.46 -0.20 -3.12
C VAL A 248 7.24 1.11 -3.16
N TYR A 249 8.57 1.03 -3.19
CA TYR A 249 9.46 2.17 -3.40
C TYR A 249 9.59 2.43 -4.91
N SER A 250 8.62 3.19 -5.42
CA SER A 250 8.44 3.34 -6.85
C SER A 250 9.39 4.34 -7.50
N ARG A 251 9.43 4.32 -8.83
CA ARG A 251 10.10 5.33 -9.64
C ARG A 251 9.59 6.75 -9.37
N LEU A 252 8.37 6.91 -8.87
CA LEU A 252 7.79 8.22 -8.57
C LEU A 252 8.48 8.90 -7.40
N THR A 253 8.66 8.19 -6.28
CA THR A 253 9.38 8.71 -5.11
C THR A 253 10.84 8.99 -5.44
N PHE A 254 11.46 8.15 -6.27
CA PHE A 254 12.83 8.37 -6.74
C PHE A 254 12.94 9.63 -7.59
N ALA A 255 11.95 9.87 -8.48
CA ALA A 255 11.87 11.08 -9.28
C ALA A 255 11.71 12.34 -8.43
N LEU A 256 10.91 12.31 -7.36
CA LEU A 256 10.79 13.44 -6.44
C LEU A 256 12.12 13.76 -5.76
N LEU A 257 12.84 12.75 -5.27
CA LEU A 257 14.16 12.95 -4.69
C LEU A 257 15.17 13.48 -5.70
N GLU A 258 15.15 13.02 -6.94
CA GLU A 258 16.03 13.56 -7.98
C GLU A 258 15.65 15.02 -8.35
N ASP A 259 14.36 15.31 -8.49
CA ASP A 259 13.85 16.66 -8.78
C ASP A 259 14.03 17.67 -7.64
N SER A 260 14.40 17.20 -6.43
CA SER A 260 14.88 18.09 -5.36
C SER A 260 16.16 18.83 -5.75
N GLY A 261 16.93 18.29 -6.71
CA GLY A 261 18.25 18.78 -7.12
C GLY A 261 19.38 18.33 -6.20
N TRP A 262 19.12 17.42 -5.25
CA TRP A 262 20.10 16.97 -4.26
C TRP A 262 20.67 15.58 -4.53
N TYR A 263 19.93 14.74 -5.26
CA TYR A 263 20.26 13.35 -5.47
C TYR A 263 20.24 13.01 -6.96
N LYS A 264 20.92 11.92 -7.32
CA LYS A 264 20.76 11.26 -8.62
C LYS A 264 20.21 9.87 -8.38
N ALA A 265 18.97 9.62 -8.80
CA ALA A 265 18.30 8.37 -8.52
C ALA A 265 18.84 7.23 -9.42
N ASN A 266 19.01 6.05 -8.83
CA ASN A 266 19.21 4.82 -9.59
C ASN A 266 17.87 4.13 -9.79
N TYR A 267 17.18 4.43 -10.89
CA TYR A 267 15.84 3.86 -11.14
C TYR A 267 15.83 2.34 -11.39
N SER A 268 16.98 1.69 -11.61
CA SER A 268 17.04 0.22 -11.68
C SER A 268 16.81 -0.45 -10.32
N ALA A 269 16.90 0.31 -9.23
CA ALA A 269 16.57 -0.17 -7.87
C ALA A 269 15.13 0.17 -7.45
N ALA A 270 14.36 0.84 -8.31
CA ALA A 270 12.97 1.15 -8.02
C ALA A 270 12.09 -0.08 -8.27
N GLU A 271 11.10 -0.27 -7.41
CA GLU A 271 10.11 -1.32 -7.55
C GLU A 271 9.00 -0.88 -8.51
N GLU A 272 8.33 -1.85 -9.14
CA GLU A 272 7.22 -1.58 -10.04
C GLU A 272 5.92 -1.38 -9.23
N LEU A 273 5.36 -0.18 -9.30
CA LEU A 273 4.03 0.09 -8.76
C LEU A 273 3.01 -0.39 -9.79
N HIS A 274 2.18 -1.36 -9.42
CA HIS A 274 1.13 -1.84 -10.32
C HIS A 274 -0.20 -1.10 -10.14
N TRP A 275 -0.45 -0.57 -8.94
CA TRP A 275 -1.65 0.21 -8.67
C TRP A 275 -1.74 1.42 -9.60
N GLY A 276 -2.83 1.54 -10.36
CA GLY A 276 -3.01 2.64 -11.31
C GLY A 276 -2.25 2.51 -12.63
N HIS A 277 -1.38 1.50 -12.77
CA HIS A 277 -0.52 1.36 -13.95
C HIS A 277 -1.35 1.20 -15.23
N HIS A 278 -1.07 2.04 -16.22
CA HIS A 278 -1.75 2.10 -17.52
C HIS A 278 -3.28 2.29 -17.48
N LEU A 279 -3.87 2.74 -16.36
CA LEU A 279 -5.32 2.96 -16.24
C LEU A 279 -5.83 4.27 -16.90
N GLY A 280 -4.93 5.07 -17.47
CA GLY A 280 -5.25 6.23 -18.30
C GLY A 280 -5.61 7.49 -17.52
N CYS A 281 -5.85 8.56 -18.27
CA CYS A 281 -6.16 9.88 -17.70
C CYS A 281 -7.47 9.92 -16.90
N GLU A 282 -8.43 9.04 -17.21
CA GLU A 282 -9.70 8.96 -16.48
C GLU A 282 -9.45 8.56 -15.02
N PHE A 283 -8.62 7.53 -14.79
CA PHE A 283 -8.22 7.12 -13.45
C PHE A 283 -7.45 8.22 -12.72
N ALA A 284 -6.48 8.84 -13.41
CA ALA A 284 -5.58 9.81 -12.80
C ALA A 284 -6.25 11.15 -12.45
N ARG A 285 -7.29 11.58 -13.18
CA ARG A 285 -7.86 12.94 -13.05
C ARG A 285 -9.26 13.01 -12.45
N LYS A 286 -10.03 11.92 -12.50
CA LYS A 286 -11.43 11.90 -12.07
C LYS A 286 -11.58 11.29 -10.69
N SER A 287 -12.74 11.50 -10.09
CA SER A 287 -13.11 10.81 -8.86
C SER A 287 -13.21 9.31 -9.11
N CYS A 288 -12.89 8.50 -8.10
CA CYS A 288 -13.09 7.05 -8.19
C CYS A 288 -14.56 6.70 -8.42
N GLY A 289 -15.50 7.49 -7.89
CA GLY A 289 -16.93 7.34 -8.18
C GLY A 289 -17.25 7.46 -9.68
N GLU A 290 -16.67 8.45 -10.38
CA GLU A 290 -16.85 8.59 -11.83
C GLU A 290 -16.29 7.36 -12.57
N TRP A 291 -15.09 6.96 -12.20
CA TRP A 291 -14.38 5.84 -12.82
C TRP A 291 -15.12 4.51 -12.61
N ILE A 292 -15.60 4.26 -11.38
CA ILE A 292 -16.39 3.06 -11.04
C ILE A 292 -17.66 3.04 -11.88
N ARG A 293 -18.41 4.14 -11.90
CA ARG A 293 -19.65 4.27 -12.67
C ARG A 293 -19.42 4.02 -14.16
N ASN A 294 -18.41 4.66 -14.75
CA ASN A 294 -18.12 4.55 -16.17
C ASN A 294 -17.70 3.12 -16.57
N ARG A 295 -17.04 2.37 -15.66
CA ARG A 295 -16.72 0.95 -15.87
C ARG A 295 -17.94 0.05 -15.69
N GLN A 296 -18.76 0.29 -14.67
CA GLN A 296 -20.03 -0.43 -14.46
C GLN A 296 -20.95 -0.29 -15.68
N GLU A 297 -21.09 0.91 -16.25
CA GLU A 297 -21.91 1.16 -17.45
C GLU A 297 -21.41 0.40 -18.69
N LYS A 298 -20.12 0.06 -18.73
CA LYS A 298 -19.47 -0.68 -19.83
C LYS A 298 -19.31 -2.18 -19.54
N ASP A 299 -19.83 -2.67 -18.40
CA ASP A 299 -19.65 -4.05 -17.93
C ASP A 299 -18.16 -4.47 -17.87
N LEU A 300 -17.30 -3.54 -17.43
CA LEU A 300 -15.86 -3.77 -17.26
C LEU A 300 -15.52 -4.08 -15.81
N LEU A 301 -14.42 -4.80 -15.59
CA LEU A 301 -13.89 -5.09 -14.26
C LEU A 301 -13.62 -3.78 -13.48
N LEU A 302 -14.12 -3.70 -12.25
CA LEU A 302 -13.96 -2.50 -11.41
C LEU A 302 -12.59 -2.41 -10.74
N ALA A 303 -11.74 -3.43 -10.85
CA ALA A 303 -10.40 -3.41 -10.27
C ALA A 303 -9.56 -2.24 -10.85
N PRO A 304 -8.87 -1.48 -9.99
CA PRO A 304 -8.55 -1.83 -8.60
C PRO A 304 -9.61 -1.44 -7.55
N PHE A 305 -10.58 -0.60 -7.91
CA PHE A 305 -11.72 -0.26 -7.06
C PHE A 305 -12.74 -1.41 -6.97
N CYS A 306 -13.77 -1.25 -6.14
CA CYS A 306 -14.79 -2.28 -5.94
C CYS A 306 -16.11 -1.71 -5.41
N ASP A 307 -17.19 -2.49 -5.52
CA ASP A 307 -18.54 -2.13 -5.04
C ASP A 307 -19.17 -3.23 -4.15
N GLU A 308 -18.38 -4.20 -3.70
CA GLU A 308 -18.83 -5.30 -2.84
C GLU A 308 -18.77 -4.90 -1.36
N ILE A 309 -19.92 -4.90 -0.69
CA ILE A 309 -20.00 -4.50 0.73
C ILE A 309 -19.28 -5.53 1.61
N LYS A 310 -18.33 -5.06 2.43
CA LYS A 310 -17.55 -5.90 3.35
C LYS A 310 -18.39 -6.48 4.49
N HIS A 311 -19.29 -5.68 5.07
CA HIS A 311 -20.19 -6.11 6.15
C HIS A 311 -21.42 -5.21 6.27
N ASP A 312 -22.51 -5.73 6.80
CA ASP A 312 -23.74 -4.95 7.10
C ASP A 312 -23.76 -4.36 8.53
N GLY A 313 -22.64 -4.42 9.23
CA GLY A 313 -22.50 -4.00 10.63
C GLY A 313 -22.93 -5.06 11.64
N LYS A 314 -23.46 -6.20 11.19
CA LYS A 314 -23.79 -7.37 12.04
C LYS A 314 -23.03 -8.62 11.62
N ARG A 315 -22.86 -8.84 10.31
CA ARG A 315 -22.18 -10.00 9.73
C ARG A 315 -21.21 -9.58 8.63
N SER A 316 -20.13 -10.35 8.49
CA SER A 316 -19.25 -10.30 7.32
C SER A 316 -20.04 -10.71 6.07
N LEU A 317 -19.88 -9.92 5.01
CA LEU A 317 -20.31 -10.20 3.64
C LEU A 317 -19.10 -10.25 2.69
N ALA A 318 -17.90 -10.06 3.24
CA ALA A 318 -16.66 -9.94 2.51
C ALA A 318 -16.36 -11.22 1.72
N THR A 319 -15.93 -11.03 0.49
CA THR A 319 -15.60 -12.09 -0.44
C THR A 319 -14.18 -11.90 -0.94
N ALA A 320 -13.34 -12.91 -0.77
CA ALA A 320 -11.93 -12.88 -1.20
C ALA A 320 -11.84 -12.92 -2.73
N ARG A 321 -11.04 -12.01 -3.28
CA ARG A 321 -10.66 -11.90 -4.70
C ARG A 321 -9.14 -11.96 -4.82
N CYS A 322 -8.65 -12.19 -6.03
CA CYS A 322 -7.21 -12.00 -6.28
C CYS A 322 -6.87 -10.52 -6.47
N THR A 323 -5.68 -10.13 -6.00
CA THR A 323 -5.02 -8.92 -6.46
C THR A 323 -4.77 -9.00 -7.98
N ALA A 324 -4.56 -7.86 -8.62
CA ALA A 324 -4.27 -7.82 -10.06
C ALA A 324 -2.99 -8.61 -10.44
N GLN A 325 -2.04 -8.73 -9.51
CA GLN A 325 -0.78 -9.46 -9.66
C GLN A 325 -0.91 -10.96 -9.30
N ARG A 326 -2.08 -11.35 -8.80
CA ARG A 326 -2.37 -12.70 -8.29
C ARG A 326 -1.38 -13.17 -7.22
N ASP A 327 -0.71 -12.27 -6.52
CA ASP A 327 0.23 -12.59 -5.44
C ASP A 327 -0.44 -12.67 -4.07
N SER A 328 -1.64 -12.10 -3.91
CA SER A 328 -2.32 -12.01 -2.63
C SER A 328 -3.83 -12.11 -2.78
N LEU A 329 -4.50 -12.51 -1.69
CA LEU A 329 -5.95 -12.39 -1.55
C LEU A 329 -6.32 -10.97 -1.11
N ALA A 330 -7.41 -10.43 -1.63
CA ALA A 330 -7.89 -9.10 -1.29
C ALA A 330 -9.40 -9.11 -0.98
N LEU A 331 -9.82 -8.17 -0.15
CA LEU A 331 -11.22 -7.94 0.19
C LEU A 331 -11.58 -6.50 -0.17
N CYS A 332 -12.76 -6.30 -0.76
CA CYS A 332 -13.28 -4.96 -0.94
C CYS A 332 -13.44 -4.28 0.43
N ASN A 333 -12.83 -3.11 0.61
CA ASN A 333 -12.85 -2.37 1.87
C ASN A 333 -14.05 -1.42 2.02
N LEU A 334 -15.14 -1.67 1.28
CA LEU A 334 -16.37 -0.89 1.33
C LEU A 334 -17.18 -1.20 2.60
N ILE A 335 -17.39 -0.19 3.45
CA ILE A 335 -18.07 -0.33 4.74
C ILE A 335 -19.20 0.71 4.92
N PRO A 336 -20.20 0.42 5.77
CA PRO A 336 -21.17 1.41 6.23
C PRO A 336 -20.60 2.29 7.36
N TYR A 337 -20.85 3.59 7.27
CA TYR A 337 -20.56 4.61 8.27
C TYR A 337 -21.81 4.97 9.08
N GLN A 338 -21.61 5.45 10.31
CA GLN A 338 -22.72 5.91 11.17
C GLN A 338 -23.26 7.28 10.74
N ASN A 339 -22.38 8.13 10.21
CA ASN A 339 -22.71 9.46 9.72
C ASN A 339 -22.58 9.49 8.20
N PRO A 340 -23.35 10.35 7.50
CA PRO A 340 -23.20 10.49 6.06
C PRO A 340 -21.80 11.00 5.72
N LEU A 341 -21.21 10.48 4.65
CA LEU A 341 -19.91 10.94 4.17
C LEU A 341 -19.99 12.39 3.65
N PRO A 342 -18.88 13.15 3.67
CA PRO A 342 -18.80 14.43 2.98
C PRO A 342 -19.18 14.30 1.51
N THR A 343 -19.82 15.32 0.94
CA THR A 343 -20.40 15.25 -0.43
C THR A 343 -19.34 14.90 -1.47
N GLU A 344 -18.14 15.45 -1.36
CA GLU A 344 -16.98 15.20 -2.22
C GLU A 344 -16.53 13.73 -2.28
N TYR A 345 -16.88 12.92 -1.27
CA TYR A 345 -16.49 11.52 -1.12
C TYR A 345 -17.66 10.54 -1.26
N ARG A 346 -18.84 11.02 -1.70
CA ARG A 346 -20.00 10.16 -1.97
C ARG A 346 -19.84 9.49 -3.33
N ASN A 347 -19.16 8.35 -3.34
CA ASN A 347 -18.72 7.66 -4.55
C ASN A 347 -19.80 6.81 -5.25
N PHE A 348 -21.01 6.67 -4.68
CA PHE A 348 -22.06 5.80 -5.23
C PHE A 348 -23.42 6.50 -5.32
N ALA A 349 -23.99 6.55 -6.53
CA ALA A 349 -25.39 6.95 -6.74
C ALA A 349 -26.38 5.84 -6.38
N SER A 350 -25.97 4.58 -6.56
CA SER A 350 -26.70 3.38 -6.17
C SER A 350 -25.71 2.27 -5.85
N LEU A 351 -26.06 1.41 -4.90
CA LEU A 351 -25.22 0.28 -4.49
C LEU A 351 -26.09 -0.96 -4.32
N ASN A 352 -25.64 -2.09 -4.87
CA ASN A 352 -26.41 -3.33 -4.85
C ASN A 352 -26.67 -3.80 -3.42
N GLY A 353 -27.93 -4.10 -3.11
CA GLY A 353 -28.36 -4.52 -1.77
C GLY A 353 -28.57 -3.36 -0.77
N VAL A 354 -28.37 -2.11 -1.19
CA VAL A 354 -28.57 -0.91 -0.36
C VAL A 354 -29.64 -0.02 -1.01
N LYS A 355 -30.50 0.60 -0.19
CA LYS A 355 -31.48 1.56 -0.72
C LYS A 355 -30.74 2.81 -1.18
N ASN A 356 -31.08 3.38 -2.34
CA ASN A 356 -30.36 4.52 -2.92
C ASN A 356 -30.13 5.69 -1.93
N LYS A 357 -31.11 6.00 -1.09
CA LYS A 357 -30.99 7.06 -0.06
C LYS A 357 -29.94 6.78 1.02
N ASP A 358 -29.59 5.52 1.23
CA ASP A 358 -28.65 5.07 2.26
C ASP A 358 -27.22 4.91 1.67
N ALA A 359 -27.03 5.05 0.36
CA ALA A 359 -25.71 4.95 -0.28
C ALA A 359 -24.72 6.04 0.19
N ILE A 360 -25.24 7.18 0.66
CA ILE A 360 -24.43 8.29 1.22
C ILE A 360 -23.65 7.93 2.49
N TYR A 361 -23.95 6.78 3.09
CA TYR A 361 -23.27 6.25 4.27
C TYR A 361 -22.20 5.21 3.92
N TYR A 362 -21.97 4.91 2.64
CA TYR A 362 -21.04 3.86 2.22
C TYR A 362 -19.83 4.46 1.52
N GLY A 363 -18.64 4.02 1.94
CA GLY A 363 -17.36 4.37 1.34
C GLY A 363 -16.28 3.36 1.72
N GLY A 364 -15.11 3.48 1.08
CA GLY A 364 -13.92 2.73 1.46
C GLY A 364 -13.48 3.08 2.87
N SER A 365 -13.00 2.09 3.63
CA SER A 365 -12.62 2.26 5.03
C SER A 365 -11.39 3.15 5.26
N VAL A 366 -10.63 3.45 4.21
CA VAL A 366 -9.41 4.26 4.29
C VAL A 366 -9.73 5.69 3.89
N GLU A 367 -9.73 6.59 4.89
CA GLU A 367 -10.05 8.01 4.71
C GLU A 367 -9.15 8.68 3.67
N LEU A 368 -7.83 8.47 3.76
CA LEU A 368 -6.83 9.08 2.87
C LEU A 368 -6.96 8.65 1.40
N ALA A 369 -7.72 7.60 1.10
CA ALA A 369 -7.99 7.18 -0.27
C ALA A 369 -9.26 7.84 -0.81
N ASP A 370 -9.61 9.07 -0.39
CA ASP A 370 -10.85 9.79 -0.73
C ASP A 370 -12.14 8.96 -0.45
N TYR A 371 -12.10 8.08 0.56
CA TYR A 371 -13.13 7.06 0.82
C TYR A 371 -13.47 6.21 -0.42
N CYS A 372 -12.55 6.07 -1.37
CA CYS A 372 -12.68 5.20 -2.53
C CYS A 372 -12.57 3.74 -2.06
N PRO A 373 -13.55 2.89 -2.34
CA PRO A 373 -13.44 1.48 -2.01
C PRO A 373 -12.59 0.73 -3.04
N TYR A 374 -11.70 -0.10 -2.53
CA TYR A 374 -10.79 -0.92 -3.33
C TYR A 374 -10.55 -2.29 -2.73
N ASN A 375 -10.04 -3.20 -3.57
CA ASN A 375 -9.62 -4.52 -3.14
C ASN A 375 -8.33 -4.39 -2.32
N GLN A 376 -8.46 -4.55 -1.02
CA GLN A 376 -7.39 -4.37 -0.05
C GLN A 376 -6.91 -5.72 0.48
N GLU A 377 -5.59 -5.91 0.49
CA GLU A 377 -4.94 -7.01 1.19
C GLU A 377 -5.23 -6.96 2.70
N PHE A 378 -5.17 -8.10 3.38
CA PHE A 378 -5.63 -8.18 4.77
C PHE A 378 -4.82 -9.15 5.62
N GLU A 379 -4.91 -8.97 6.93
CA GLU A 379 -4.26 -9.85 7.91
C GLU A 379 -5.28 -10.63 8.74
N TRP A 380 -5.02 -11.91 8.95
CA TRP A 380 -5.70 -12.74 9.92
C TRP A 380 -5.05 -12.59 11.30
N LYS A 381 -5.84 -12.10 12.26
CA LYS A 381 -5.47 -12.09 13.69
C LYS A 381 -6.24 -13.19 14.40
N ALA A 382 -5.55 -14.25 14.82
CA ALA A 382 -6.17 -15.29 15.63
C ALA A 382 -6.43 -14.75 17.06
N PRO A 383 -7.65 -14.95 17.63
CA PRO A 383 -7.94 -14.53 18.99
C PRO A 383 -6.92 -15.15 19.97
N ASN A 384 -6.30 -14.32 20.80
CA ASN A 384 -5.30 -14.71 21.80
C ASN A 384 -3.98 -15.30 21.26
N SER A 385 -3.64 -15.04 19.99
CA SER A 385 -2.34 -15.40 19.42
C SER A 385 -1.57 -14.17 18.97
N SER A 386 -0.24 -14.19 19.13
CA SER A 386 0.67 -13.22 18.53
C SER A 386 0.98 -13.54 17.05
N GLN A 387 0.53 -14.69 16.53
CA GLN A 387 0.71 -15.04 15.13
C GLN A 387 -0.21 -14.19 14.25
N ARG A 388 0.43 -13.36 13.42
CA ARG A 388 -0.17 -12.64 12.31
C ARG A 388 0.11 -13.41 11.03
N ARG A 389 -0.89 -13.51 10.17
CA ARG A 389 -0.78 -14.04 8.81
C ARG A 389 -1.36 -12.99 7.89
N ASP A 390 -0.63 -12.59 6.86
CA ASP A 390 -1.16 -11.71 5.83
C ASP A 390 -1.79 -12.54 4.71
N SER A 391 -2.32 -11.91 3.68
CA SER A 391 -3.04 -12.55 2.59
C SER A 391 -2.16 -13.01 1.42
N ARG A 392 -0.83 -12.86 1.51
CA ARG A 392 0.11 -13.21 0.43
C ARG A 392 0.20 -14.71 0.21
N CYS A 393 0.23 -15.12 -1.05
CA CYS A 393 0.32 -16.52 -1.43
C CYS A 393 1.76 -17.06 -1.31
N GLU A 394 2.80 -16.23 -1.43
CA GLU A 394 4.18 -16.71 -1.37
C GLU A 394 4.68 -17.13 0.03
N LEU A 395 3.95 -16.76 1.09
CA LEU A 395 4.41 -16.98 2.45
C LEU A 395 3.91 -18.30 3.03
N ASP A 396 4.82 -19.27 3.20
CA ASP A 396 4.53 -20.56 3.86
C ASP A 396 3.86 -20.40 5.23
N GLY A 397 4.17 -19.31 5.95
CA GLY A 397 3.61 -18.99 7.27
C GLY A 397 2.10 -18.71 7.28
N ASN A 398 1.51 -18.41 6.12
CA ASN A 398 0.07 -18.16 5.98
C ASN A 398 -0.75 -19.46 5.95
N PHE A 399 -0.09 -20.60 5.72
CA PHE A 399 -0.73 -21.92 5.67
C PHE A 399 -1.48 -22.27 6.97
N THR A 400 -2.70 -22.81 6.85
CA THR A 400 -3.46 -23.35 7.98
C THR A 400 -3.27 -24.88 8.08
N PRO A 401 -2.89 -25.45 9.24
CA PRO A 401 -2.69 -26.90 9.37
C PRO A 401 -3.93 -27.74 9.02
N ASN A 402 -3.67 -28.94 8.48
CA ASN A 402 -4.49 -30.00 7.86
C ASN A 402 -6.00 -30.19 8.19
N GLN A 403 -6.57 -29.56 9.22
CA GLN A 403 -8.00 -29.66 9.53
C GLN A 403 -8.81 -28.43 9.11
N ALA A 404 -8.16 -27.29 8.80
CA ALA A 404 -8.83 -26.02 8.47
C ALA A 404 -8.72 -25.61 6.99
N ASN A 405 -7.86 -26.26 6.20
CA ASN A 405 -7.72 -25.97 4.78
C ASN A 405 -8.88 -26.58 3.96
N SER A 406 -10.04 -25.94 4.02
CA SER A 406 -11.28 -26.44 3.41
C SER A 406 -11.31 -26.31 1.88
N ILE A 407 -10.50 -25.42 1.32
CA ILE A 407 -10.49 -25.13 -0.12
C ILE A 407 -9.20 -25.57 -0.82
N MET A 408 -8.37 -26.40 -0.16
CA MET A 408 -7.18 -27.03 -0.75
C MET A 408 -6.05 -26.06 -1.13
N GLU A 409 -5.91 -24.95 -0.40
CA GLU A 409 -4.91 -23.93 -0.66
C GLU A 409 -3.48 -24.43 -0.42
N VAL A 410 -2.54 -23.89 -1.19
CA VAL A 410 -1.10 -24.05 -1.00
C VAL A 410 -0.48 -22.67 -0.93
N TYR A 411 0.33 -22.43 0.11
CA TYR A 411 1.11 -21.22 0.26
C TYR A 411 2.60 -21.58 0.13
N GLY A 412 3.38 -20.65 -0.44
CA GLY A 412 4.82 -20.79 -0.66
C GLY A 412 5.29 -20.11 -1.94
N ASN A 413 6.61 -20.01 -2.14
CA ASN A 413 7.21 -19.23 -3.24
C ASN A 413 6.70 -19.56 -4.66
N GLN A 414 6.08 -20.72 -4.87
CA GLN A 414 5.47 -21.13 -6.14
C GLN A 414 3.93 -21.14 -6.08
N SER A 415 3.34 -20.27 -5.26
CA SER A 415 1.90 -20.12 -5.15
C SER A 415 1.43 -18.77 -5.66
N LYS A 416 0.29 -18.79 -6.34
CA LYS A 416 -0.42 -17.61 -6.82
C LYS A 416 -1.91 -17.74 -6.47
N CYS A 417 -2.60 -16.62 -6.51
CA CYS A 417 -4.02 -16.51 -6.28
C CYS A 417 -4.80 -16.85 -7.56
N PHE A 418 -5.78 -17.75 -7.43
CA PHE A 418 -6.69 -18.12 -8.50
C PHE A 418 -8.13 -17.80 -8.13
N ASP A 419 -8.88 -17.29 -9.11
CA ASP A 419 -10.30 -17.02 -8.95
C ASP A 419 -11.12 -18.32 -8.98
N LEU A 420 -12.23 -18.32 -8.26
CA LEU A 420 -13.11 -19.48 -8.07
C LEU A 420 -14.49 -19.21 -8.65
N ALA A 421 -14.93 -20.06 -9.57
CA ALA A 421 -16.23 -19.91 -10.21
C ALA A 421 -17.38 -20.16 -9.22
N THR A 422 -17.23 -21.19 -8.39
CA THR A 422 -18.21 -21.58 -7.38
C THR A 422 -17.66 -21.35 -5.97
N PHE A 423 -18.57 -21.16 -5.00
CA PHE A 423 -18.18 -21.31 -3.60
C PHE A 423 -17.78 -22.76 -3.34
N TRP A 424 -16.76 -22.96 -2.52
CA TRP A 424 -16.38 -24.30 -2.09
C TRP A 424 -17.45 -24.89 -1.16
N THR A 425 -17.64 -26.19 -1.27
CA THR A 425 -18.58 -26.94 -0.42
C THR A 425 -17.94 -28.16 0.21
N GLU A 426 -18.34 -28.47 1.43
CA GLU A 426 -18.04 -29.70 2.15
C GLU A 426 -19.34 -30.47 2.39
N ARG A 427 -19.39 -31.73 1.96
CA ARG A 427 -20.58 -32.59 2.01
C ARG A 427 -20.32 -33.91 2.73
N LYS A 428 -21.22 -34.31 3.62
CA LYS A 428 -21.18 -35.59 4.33
C LYS A 428 -22.56 -35.95 4.92
N CYS A 429 -23.12 -37.09 4.53
CA CYS A 429 -24.42 -37.57 5.01
C CYS A 429 -25.56 -36.55 4.99
N GLY A 430 -25.71 -35.79 3.90
CA GLY A 430 -26.72 -34.73 3.73
C GLY A 430 -26.38 -33.43 4.46
N ARG A 431 -25.26 -33.35 5.18
CA ARG A 431 -24.76 -32.09 5.76
C ARG A 431 -23.92 -31.37 4.72
N ILE A 432 -24.28 -30.11 4.45
CA ILE A 432 -23.57 -29.25 3.52
C ILE A 432 -23.01 -28.05 4.27
N ARG A 433 -21.74 -27.75 4.07
CA ARG A 433 -21.09 -26.51 4.49
C ARG A 433 -20.65 -25.76 3.24
N THR A 434 -21.05 -24.51 3.11
CA THR A 434 -20.68 -23.65 1.98
C THR A 434 -19.79 -22.51 2.47
N PHE A 435 -18.65 -22.34 1.83
CA PHE A 435 -17.66 -21.34 2.21
C PHE A 435 -17.85 -20.07 1.36
N LEU A 436 -18.88 -19.29 1.70
CA LEU A 436 -19.31 -18.11 0.94
C LEU A 436 -18.27 -16.98 0.85
N GLN A 437 -17.27 -16.99 1.75
CA GLN A 437 -16.24 -15.96 1.83
C GLN A 437 -15.18 -16.12 0.72
N TYR A 438 -15.07 -17.31 0.11
CA TYR A 438 -13.98 -17.64 -0.80
C TYR A 438 -14.47 -17.62 -2.25
N LYS A 439 -14.08 -16.59 -2.98
CA LYS A 439 -14.12 -16.55 -4.45
C LYS A 439 -12.72 -16.51 -5.07
N ALA A 440 -11.70 -16.64 -4.24
CA ALA A 440 -10.31 -16.78 -4.62
C ALA A 440 -9.60 -17.65 -3.58
N GLY A 441 -8.47 -18.26 -3.95
CA GLY A 441 -7.59 -18.99 -3.05
C GLY A 441 -6.18 -19.09 -3.60
N CYS A 442 -5.20 -19.33 -2.73
CA CYS A 442 -3.80 -19.53 -3.12
C CYS A 442 -3.55 -20.99 -3.51
N TYR A 443 -2.98 -21.23 -4.68
CA TYR A 443 -2.65 -22.56 -5.17
C TYR A 443 -1.26 -22.57 -5.80
N GLN A 444 -0.61 -23.73 -5.77
CA GLN A 444 0.69 -23.90 -6.39
C GLN A 444 0.54 -23.80 -7.91
N TYR A 445 1.54 -23.27 -8.60
CA TYR A 445 1.59 -23.27 -10.05
C TYR A 445 2.89 -23.90 -10.57
N GLU A 446 2.81 -24.46 -11.78
CA GLU A 446 3.95 -24.94 -12.54
C GLU A 446 3.80 -24.51 -14.01
N CYS A 447 4.85 -23.88 -14.56
CA CYS A 447 4.92 -23.52 -15.96
C CYS A 447 5.69 -24.61 -16.70
N SER A 448 4.97 -25.54 -17.34
CA SER A 448 5.55 -26.71 -18.00
C SER A 448 4.70 -27.13 -19.19
N GLU A 449 5.34 -27.77 -20.17
CA GLU A 449 4.72 -28.15 -21.45
C GLU A 449 4.09 -26.97 -22.20
N GLY A 450 4.74 -25.81 -22.09
CA GLY A 450 4.28 -24.55 -22.68
C GLY A 450 2.92 -24.05 -22.17
N ARG A 451 2.50 -24.44 -20.97
CA ARG A 451 1.25 -23.99 -20.35
C ARG A 451 1.40 -23.78 -18.83
N LEU A 452 0.36 -23.21 -18.25
CA LEU A 452 0.19 -23.10 -16.79
C LEU A 452 -0.49 -24.37 -16.26
N ASN A 453 0.03 -24.92 -15.16
CA ASN A 453 -0.55 -26.06 -14.46
C ASN A 453 -0.76 -25.71 -12.98
N ILE A 454 -1.87 -26.16 -12.39
CA ILE A 454 -2.30 -25.79 -11.04
C ILE A 454 -2.15 -26.99 -10.09
N GLY A 455 -1.42 -26.81 -8.99
CA GLY A 455 -1.18 -27.80 -7.95
C GLY A 455 -2.02 -27.51 -6.70
N LEU A 456 -2.57 -28.58 -6.11
CA LEU A 456 -3.41 -28.50 -4.91
C LEU A 456 -2.71 -29.10 -3.69
N PHE A 457 -3.20 -28.73 -2.51
CA PHE A 457 -2.68 -29.27 -1.27
C PHE A 457 -2.78 -30.80 -1.21
N ASN A 458 -1.68 -31.45 -0.84
CA ASN A 458 -1.59 -32.91 -0.67
C ASN A 458 -1.90 -33.72 -1.95
N GLU A 459 -1.71 -33.11 -3.12
CA GLU A 459 -1.75 -33.77 -4.42
C GLU A 459 -0.35 -33.84 -5.02
N SER A 460 -0.09 -34.87 -5.83
CA SER A 460 1.20 -35.09 -6.49
C SER A 460 1.19 -34.72 -7.98
N PHE A 461 0.02 -34.38 -8.52
CA PHE A 461 -0.17 -34.02 -9.92
C PHE A 461 -0.75 -32.61 -10.03
N PHE A 462 -0.56 -32.01 -11.21
CA PHE A 462 -1.06 -30.68 -11.53
C PHE A 462 -2.19 -30.75 -12.56
N TYR A 463 -3.13 -29.82 -12.49
CA TYR A 463 -4.20 -29.66 -13.47
C TYR A 463 -3.78 -28.68 -14.57
N PRO A 464 -3.83 -29.07 -15.86
CA PRO A 464 -3.42 -28.20 -16.95
C PRO A 464 -4.46 -27.12 -17.28
N CYS A 465 -4.00 -25.90 -17.53
CA CYS A 465 -4.78 -24.82 -18.12
C CYS A 465 -4.50 -24.73 -19.63
N TYR A 466 -5.44 -25.18 -20.45
CA TYR A 466 -5.31 -25.18 -21.92
C TYR A 466 -5.67 -23.83 -22.55
N PHE A 467 -6.55 -23.05 -21.90
CA PHE A 467 -6.98 -21.73 -22.36
C PHE A 467 -7.47 -20.85 -21.18
N THR A 468 -7.48 -19.54 -21.40
CA THR A 468 -7.98 -18.54 -20.43
C THR A 468 -9.47 -18.75 -20.14
N GLY A 469 -9.84 -18.74 -18.86
CA GLY A 469 -11.21 -18.90 -18.40
C GLY A 469 -11.67 -20.36 -18.32
N GLN A 470 -10.80 -21.33 -18.60
CA GLN A 470 -11.08 -22.75 -18.41
C GLN A 470 -11.45 -23.05 -16.95
N TYR A 471 -12.45 -23.92 -16.76
CA TYR A 471 -12.82 -24.43 -15.44
C TYR A 471 -12.08 -25.72 -15.11
N VAL A 472 -11.48 -25.75 -13.93
CA VAL A 472 -10.87 -26.94 -13.33
C VAL A 472 -11.74 -27.38 -12.16
N TYR A 473 -12.40 -28.52 -12.32
CA TYR A 473 -13.37 -29.04 -11.35
C TYR A 473 -12.68 -29.92 -10.32
N ILE A 474 -12.72 -29.52 -9.06
CA ILE A 474 -12.05 -30.24 -7.97
C ILE A 474 -13.09 -31.01 -7.14
N ARG A 475 -12.83 -32.30 -6.91
CA ARG A 475 -13.65 -33.18 -6.06
C ARG A 475 -12.74 -34.14 -5.30
N LYS A 476 -12.63 -33.93 -3.99
CA LYS A 476 -11.76 -34.76 -3.12
C LYS A 476 -12.48 -35.21 -1.87
N VAL A 477 -12.26 -36.46 -1.45
CA VAL A 477 -12.73 -36.96 -0.16
C VAL A 477 -11.61 -36.85 0.86
N ILE A 478 -11.74 -35.94 1.82
CA ILE A 478 -10.74 -35.68 2.86
C ILE A 478 -11.39 -35.80 4.22
N ASN A 479 -10.82 -36.65 5.10
CA ASN A 479 -11.38 -36.92 6.43
C ASN A 479 -12.87 -37.34 6.39
N GLY A 480 -13.26 -38.03 5.30
CA GLY A 480 -14.62 -38.48 5.05
C GLY A 480 -15.62 -37.36 4.74
N TRP A 481 -15.17 -36.19 4.31
CA TRP A 481 -15.99 -35.13 3.72
C TRP A 481 -15.65 -35.01 2.24
N LEU A 482 -16.67 -34.95 1.39
CA LEU A 482 -16.52 -34.61 -0.02
C LEU A 482 -16.36 -33.09 -0.13
N ARG A 483 -15.23 -32.63 -0.67
CA ARG A 483 -14.92 -31.23 -0.95
C ARG A 483 -15.06 -30.97 -2.43
N GLU A 484 -15.85 -29.96 -2.79
CA GLU A 484 -16.11 -29.59 -4.18
C GLU A 484 -15.89 -28.10 -4.42
N GLY A 485 -15.20 -27.76 -5.51
CA GLY A 485 -14.91 -26.40 -5.94
C GLY A 485 -14.52 -26.33 -7.40
N VAL A 486 -14.52 -25.12 -7.98
CA VAL A 486 -14.13 -24.90 -9.38
C VAL A 486 -13.15 -23.73 -9.45
N ILE A 487 -11.94 -24.01 -9.92
CA ILE A 487 -10.87 -23.03 -10.12
C ILE A 487 -10.93 -22.53 -11.57
N ILE A 488 -10.72 -21.22 -11.78
CA ILE A 488 -10.68 -20.60 -13.10
C ILE A 488 -9.22 -20.41 -13.50
N CYS A 489 -8.84 -20.92 -14.66
CA CYS A 489 -7.54 -20.70 -15.26
C CYS A 489 -7.39 -19.24 -15.74
N PRO A 490 -6.39 -18.48 -15.27
CA PRO A 490 -6.07 -17.18 -15.84
C PRO A 490 -5.34 -17.31 -17.18
N PRO A 491 -5.10 -16.19 -17.89
CA PRO A 491 -4.09 -16.16 -18.95
C PRO A 491 -2.76 -16.69 -18.45
N CYS A 492 -2.08 -17.49 -19.29
CA CYS A 492 -0.80 -18.10 -18.93
C CYS A 492 0.26 -17.03 -18.67
N GLU A 493 0.24 -15.94 -19.44
CA GLU A 493 1.19 -14.84 -19.39
C GLU A 493 1.07 -13.99 -18.13
N GLU A 494 -0.05 -14.07 -17.40
CA GLU A 494 -0.22 -13.39 -16.10
C GLU A 494 0.62 -14.03 -14.99
N ILE A 495 0.97 -15.32 -15.11
CA ILE A 495 1.68 -16.08 -14.08
C ILE A 495 3.03 -16.61 -14.60
N CYS A 496 3.06 -17.08 -15.84
CA CYS A 496 4.25 -17.67 -16.45
C CYS A 496 5.01 -16.64 -17.28
N HIS A 497 6.28 -16.44 -16.94
CA HIS A 497 7.26 -15.71 -17.75
C HIS A 497 8.17 -16.70 -18.48
N SER A 498 8.87 -16.23 -19.53
CA SER A 498 9.72 -17.11 -20.36
C SER A 498 10.78 -17.86 -19.55
N GLU A 499 11.26 -17.26 -18.46
CA GLU A 499 12.23 -17.83 -17.52
C GLU A 499 11.66 -18.90 -16.59
N HIS A 500 10.34 -19.03 -16.49
CA HIS A 500 9.69 -20.08 -15.71
C HIS A 500 9.61 -21.42 -16.46
N PHE A 501 9.81 -21.42 -17.77
CA PHE A 501 9.84 -22.64 -18.58
C PHE A 501 11.26 -23.19 -18.67
N SER A 502 11.39 -24.52 -18.72
CA SER A 502 12.68 -25.16 -19.01
C SER A 502 13.18 -24.72 -20.38
N VAL A 503 14.50 -24.53 -20.52
CA VAL A 503 15.15 -24.24 -21.82
C VAL A 503 14.85 -25.34 -22.84
N ASP A 504 14.65 -26.57 -22.37
CA ASP A 504 14.33 -27.75 -23.18
C ASP A 504 12.81 -28.01 -23.30
N ASP A 505 11.95 -27.07 -22.89
CA ASP A 505 10.50 -27.24 -23.05
C ASP A 505 10.14 -27.26 -24.54
N LYS A 506 9.74 -28.45 -24.99
CA LYS A 506 9.43 -28.74 -26.40
C LYS A 506 8.32 -27.85 -26.96
N PHE A 507 7.43 -27.34 -26.11
CA PHE A 507 6.27 -26.56 -26.53
C PHE A 507 6.52 -25.05 -26.47
N GLY A 508 7.57 -24.59 -25.79
CA GLY A 508 7.93 -23.17 -25.71
C GLY A 508 7.07 -22.38 -24.73
N TYR A 509 6.88 -21.08 -24.99
CA TYR A 509 6.19 -20.16 -24.07
C TYR A 509 4.68 -20.08 -24.35
N CYS A 510 3.85 -20.31 -23.32
CA CYS A 510 2.39 -20.11 -23.28
C CYS A 510 1.68 -20.38 -24.63
N GLN A 511 1.76 -21.61 -25.14
CA GLN A 511 1.14 -21.97 -26.40
C GLN A 511 -0.35 -22.26 -26.24
N GLU A 512 -1.18 -21.66 -27.09
CA GLU A 512 -2.57 -22.08 -27.20
C GLU A 512 -2.67 -23.53 -27.66
N THR A 513 -3.43 -24.33 -26.90
CA THR A 513 -3.63 -25.73 -27.24
C THR A 513 -4.62 -25.84 -28.40
N ASN A 514 -4.30 -26.64 -29.42
CA ASN A 514 -5.23 -26.89 -30.52
C ASN A 514 -6.56 -27.42 -29.97
N LYS A 515 -7.68 -26.82 -30.37
CA LYS A 515 -9.03 -27.13 -29.88
C LYS A 515 -9.38 -28.61 -29.96
N ASP A 516 -8.91 -29.30 -31.00
CA ASP A 516 -9.15 -30.73 -31.19
C ASP A 516 -8.47 -31.62 -30.12
N ASN A 517 -7.48 -31.08 -29.41
CA ASN A 517 -6.72 -31.77 -28.36
C ASN A 517 -7.12 -31.34 -26.94
N ILE A 518 -8.10 -30.43 -26.80
CA ILE A 518 -8.56 -29.96 -25.48
C ILE A 518 -9.62 -30.95 -24.97
N PRO A 519 -9.44 -31.55 -23.79
CA PRO A 519 -10.49 -32.37 -23.17
C PRO A 519 -11.76 -31.55 -22.94
N GLU A 520 -12.93 -32.14 -23.18
CA GLU A 520 -14.23 -31.53 -22.86
C GLU A 520 -14.38 -31.23 -21.36
N TYR A 521 -13.65 -31.98 -20.53
CA TYR A 521 -13.69 -31.89 -19.07
C TYR A 521 -12.28 -31.94 -18.48
N VAL A 522 -11.97 -30.98 -17.59
CA VAL A 522 -10.71 -30.93 -16.85
C VAL A 522 -11.01 -30.89 -15.35
N GLY A 523 -10.61 -31.94 -14.63
CA GLY A 523 -10.86 -32.03 -13.20
C GLY A 523 -10.98 -33.47 -12.70
N ASP A 524 -11.34 -33.59 -11.42
CA ASP A 524 -11.59 -34.87 -10.77
C ASP A 524 -12.88 -35.53 -11.26
N LEU A 525 -12.86 -36.86 -11.33
CA LEU A 525 -14.07 -37.64 -11.60
C LEU A 525 -15.16 -37.36 -10.56
N TRP A 526 -16.41 -37.63 -10.92
CA TRP A 526 -17.52 -37.57 -9.97
C TRP A 526 -17.32 -38.57 -8.83
N LEU A 527 -17.47 -38.10 -7.59
CA LEU A 527 -17.36 -38.90 -6.38
C LEU A 527 -18.69 -38.88 -5.62
N ASP A 528 -19.09 -40.03 -5.11
CA ASP A 528 -20.26 -40.15 -4.26
C ASP A 528 -20.03 -39.51 -2.89
N GLU A 529 -21.09 -38.96 -2.31
CA GLU A 529 -21.04 -38.38 -0.98
C GLU A 529 -20.75 -39.48 0.07
N PRO A 530 -19.66 -39.36 0.85
CA PRO A 530 -19.26 -40.40 1.79
C PRO A 530 -20.26 -40.50 2.94
N CYS A 531 -21.13 -41.50 2.86
CA CYS A 531 -22.05 -41.87 3.92
C CYS A 531 -21.62 -43.23 4.46
N ALA A 532 -20.91 -43.25 5.58
CA ALA A 532 -20.66 -44.52 6.26
C ALA A 532 -22.02 -45.08 6.69
N ALA A 533 -22.46 -46.16 6.05
CA ALA A 533 -23.56 -46.96 6.56
C ALA A 533 -23.12 -47.54 7.90
N SER A 534 -23.53 -46.92 9.00
CA SER A 534 -23.44 -47.54 10.31
C SER A 534 -24.49 -48.66 10.39
N THR A 535 -24.22 -49.80 9.74
CA THR A 535 -24.85 -51.06 10.12
C THR A 535 -24.07 -51.63 11.30
N SER A 536 -24.42 -51.17 12.50
CA SER A 536 -24.23 -51.94 13.72
C SER A 536 -25.34 -51.57 14.70
N PHE A 537 -26.28 -52.50 14.87
CA PHE A 537 -27.31 -52.50 15.89
C PHE A 537 -26.72 -52.23 17.29
N SER A 538 -27.37 -51.31 18.01
CA SER A 538 -27.50 -51.20 19.48
C SER A 538 -26.20 -50.91 20.27
N PHE A 539 -26.12 -50.07 21.30
CA PHE A 539 -27.05 -49.54 22.30
C PHE A 539 -26.69 -48.08 22.65
N ALA A 540 -27.68 -47.35 23.15
CA ALA A 540 -27.58 -45.99 23.67
C ALA A 540 -26.48 -45.83 24.74
N ILE A 541 -25.81 -44.67 24.74
CA ILE A 541 -25.53 -43.85 25.94
C ILE A 541 -25.53 -42.38 25.50
N HIS A 542 -26.35 -41.60 26.20
CA HIS A 542 -26.39 -40.14 26.15
C HIS A 542 -25.08 -39.57 26.69
N GLU A 543 -24.41 -38.70 25.94
CA GLU A 543 -23.58 -37.65 26.54
C GLU A 543 -23.60 -36.40 25.66
N SER A 544 -24.18 -35.35 26.25
CA SER A 544 -24.28 -34.01 25.72
C SER A 544 -22.97 -33.27 25.92
N TYR A 545 -22.27 -32.94 24.83
CA TYR A 545 -21.25 -31.89 24.83
C TYR A 545 -21.59 -30.84 23.75
N ILE A 546 -22.05 -29.69 24.24
CA ILE A 546 -22.15 -28.45 23.48
C ILE A 546 -20.71 -27.93 23.31
N SER A 547 -20.19 -27.96 22.08
CA SER A 547 -18.99 -27.18 21.71
C SER A 547 -19.39 -26.11 20.71
N ARG A 548 -19.46 -24.86 21.21
CA ARG A 548 -19.54 -23.64 20.40
C ARG A 548 -18.23 -23.49 19.62
N CYS A 549 -18.23 -23.77 18.32
CA CYS A 549 -17.20 -23.26 17.41
C CYS A 549 -17.61 -21.88 16.92
N GLY A 550 -17.10 -20.84 17.56
CA GLY A 550 -17.11 -19.48 17.03
C GLY A 550 -15.81 -19.24 16.28
N TYR A 551 -15.82 -19.37 14.96
CA TYR A 551 -14.83 -18.71 14.10
C TYR A 551 -15.50 -17.47 13.54
N PHE A 552 -15.45 -16.38 14.32
CA PHE A 552 -15.74 -15.04 13.82
C PHE A 552 -14.46 -14.50 13.19
N LEU A 553 -14.53 -14.13 11.91
CA LEU A 553 -13.65 -13.12 11.33
C LEU A 553 -13.93 -11.81 12.07
N SER A 554 -13.19 -11.56 13.17
CA SER A 554 -13.18 -10.25 13.81
C SER A 554 -12.08 -9.41 13.18
N CYS A 555 -12.36 -8.81 12.03
CA CYS A 555 -11.62 -7.63 11.59
C CYS A 555 -12.23 -6.44 12.34
N PHE A 556 -11.69 -6.12 13.51
CA PHE A 556 -11.96 -4.83 14.13
C PHE A 556 -11.34 -3.73 13.27
N ALA A 557 -12.10 -2.66 13.13
CA ALA A 557 -11.73 -1.42 12.48
C ALA A 557 -10.34 -0.94 12.92
N LEU A 558 -9.48 -0.70 11.93
CA LEU A 558 -8.66 0.48 11.88
C LEU A 558 -9.17 1.27 10.67
#